data_AF-A0AAV5N7Q3-F1
#
_entry.id   AF-A0AAV5N7Q3-F1
#
_cell.length_a   1.000
_cell.length_b   1.000
_cell.length_c   1.000
_cell.angle_alpha   90.00
_cell.angle_beta   90.00
_cell.angle_gamma   90.00
#
_symmetry.space_group_name_H-M   'P 1'
#
loop_
_entity.id
_entity.type
_entity.pdbx_description
1 polymer ?
#
loop_
_entity_poly.entity_id
_entity_poly.type
_entity_poly.pdbx_seq_one_letter_code
_entity_poly.pdbx_strand_id
1 'polypeptide(L)' 'MDNNRTRAWRLAQKSRNRSRDSHPPRSDFPKEKRWKLMYIRSKKLARAAQLGMDYPRVRSGQLARRAMEEYK' A
#
# COMPACT_ATOMS: atom_id res chain seq x y z
N MET A 1 -30.10 12.88 -27.15
CA MET A 1 -30.07 11.53 -26.55
C MET A 1 -29.07 11.56 -25.41
N ASP A 2 -29.55 11.77 -24.19
CA ASP A 2 -28.69 11.87 -23.03
C ASP A 2 -28.00 10.52 -22.79
N ASN A 3 -26.67 10.55 -22.76
CA ASN A 3 -25.88 9.34 -22.64
C ASN A 3 -25.90 8.86 -21.19
N ASN A 4 -26.95 8.13 -20.84
CA ASN A 4 -27.23 7.62 -19.49
C ASN A 4 -26.17 6.63 -18.96
N ARG A 5 -25.16 6.28 -19.77
CA ARG A 5 -24.03 5.42 -19.41
C ARG A 5 -22.80 6.22 -18.99
N THR A 6 -22.98 7.14 -18.05
CA THR A 6 -21.89 7.94 -17.47
C THR A 6 -20.84 7.06 -16.77
N ARG A 7 -19.68 7.65 -16.44
CA ARG A 7 -18.64 6.96 -15.65
C ARG A 7 -19.18 6.44 -14.32
N ALA A 8 -20.03 7.22 -13.65
CA ALA A 8 -20.68 6.85 -12.41
C ALA A 8 -21.56 5.58 -12.59
N TRP A 9 -22.35 5.53 -13.66
CA TRP A 9 -23.17 4.36 -13.98
C TRP A 9 -22.32 3.11 -14.22
N ARG A 10 -21.21 3.22 -14.96
CA ARG A 10 -20.30 2.08 -15.20
C ARG A 10 -19.65 1.57 -13.91
N LEU A 11 -19.26 2.47 -13.00
CA LEU A 11 -18.70 2.08 -11.71
C LEU A 11 -19.74 1.39 -10.83
N ALA A 12 -20.97 1.89 -10.81
CA ALA A 12 -22.09 1.27 -10.10
C ALA A 12 -22.39 -0.15 -10.63
N GLN A 13 -22.47 -0.32 -11.95
CA GLN A 13 -22.66 -1.63 -12.57
C GLN A 13 -21.49 -2.59 -12.28
N LYS A 14 -20.25 -2.11 -12.36
CA LYS A 14 -19.05 -2.90 -11.99
C LYS A 14 -19.06 -3.32 -10.52
N SER A 15 -19.60 -2.49 -9.63
CA SER A 15 -19.77 -2.83 -8.22
C SER A 15 -20.87 -3.86 -8.01
N ARG A 16 -22.02 -3.73 -8.70
CA ARG A 16 -23.16 -4.65 -8.62
C ARG A 16 -22.84 -6.04 -9.17
N ASN A 17 -22.12 -6.10 -10.29
CA ASN A 17 -21.73 -7.35 -10.95
C ASN A 17 -20.44 -7.96 -10.38
N ARG A 18 -19.87 -7.38 -9.32
CA ARG A 18 -18.71 -7.96 -8.64
C ARG A 18 -19.19 -9.18 -7.86
N SER A 19 -18.74 -10.38 -8.24
CA SER A 19 -19.01 -11.58 -7.45
C SER A 19 -18.46 -11.41 -6.03
N ARG A 20 -19.23 -11.81 -5.02
CA ARG A 20 -18.76 -11.85 -3.62
C ARG A 20 -17.55 -12.78 -3.48
N ASP A 21 -17.45 -13.76 -4.37
CA ASP A 21 -16.36 -14.75 -4.46
C ASP A 21 -15.04 -14.19 -5.00
N SER A 22 -15.02 -12.93 -5.46
CA SER A 22 -13.77 -12.25 -5.85
C SER A 22 -12.87 -11.93 -4.67
N HIS A 23 -13.40 -11.98 -3.45
CA HIS A 23 -12.57 -11.84 -2.24
C HIS A 23 -12.16 -13.25 -1.81
N PRO A 24 -10.84 -13.52 -1.68
CA PRO A 24 -10.41 -14.79 -1.11
C PRO A 24 -11.12 -14.98 0.24
N PRO A 25 -11.58 -16.20 0.55
CA PRO A 25 -12.22 -16.48 1.83
C PRO A 25 -11.32 -15.94 2.94
N ARG A 26 -11.92 -15.25 3.91
CA ARG A 26 -11.23 -14.85 5.13
C ARG A 26 -10.80 -16.14 5.81
N SER A 27 -9.54 -16.51 5.63
CA SER A 27 -8.94 -17.64 6.31
C SER A 27 -8.79 -17.27 7.78
N ASP A 28 -9.36 -18.07 8.66
CA ASP A 28 -9.17 -17.92 10.11
C ASP A 28 -7.69 -18.10 10.50
N PHE A 29 -6.94 -18.82 9.65
CA PHE A 29 -5.50 -19.00 9.80
C PHE A 29 -4.73 -17.99 8.95
N PRO A 30 -3.74 -17.28 9.54
CA PRO A 30 -2.83 -16.46 8.75
C PRO A 30 -2.04 -17.36 7.79
N LYS A 31 -1.84 -16.90 6.56
CA LYS A 31 -0.97 -17.60 5.59
C LYS A 31 0.43 -17.73 6.15
N GLU A 32 1.11 -18.83 5.81
CA GLU A 32 2.50 -19.05 6.20
C GLU A 32 3.36 -17.83 5.82
N LYS A 33 4.16 -17.36 6.78
CA LYS A 33 4.98 -16.17 6.63
C LYS A 33 5.96 -16.39 5.48
N ARG A 34 5.90 -15.54 4.46
CA ARG A 34 6.83 -15.60 3.32
C ARG A 34 8.22 -15.13 3.77
N TRP A 35 9.05 -16.04 4.23
CA TRP A 35 10.41 -15.77 4.71
C TRP A 35 11.30 -15.08 3.68
N LYS A 36 11.08 -15.31 2.37
CA LYS A 36 11.75 -14.57 1.29
C LYS A 36 11.46 -13.05 1.27
N LEU A 37 10.35 -12.61 1.88
CA LEU A 37 10.00 -11.20 2.04
C LEU A 37 10.53 -10.60 3.33
N MET A 38 11.18 -11.39 4.20
CA MET A 38 12.05 -10.84 5.24
C MET A 38 13.34 -10.31 4.60
N TYR A 39 13.23 -9.17 3.93
CA TYR A 39 14.34 -8.23 3.97
C TYR A 39 14.46 -7.78 5.41
N ILE A 40 15.30 -8.47 6.17
CA ILE A 40 15.66 -8.10 7.52
C ILE A 40 16.12 -6.64 7.47
N ARG A 41 15.81 -5.89 8.53
CA ARG A 41 16.23 -4.49 8.67
C ARG A 41 17.72 -4.30 8.34
N SER A 42 18.58 -5.28 8.64
CA SER A 42 20.00 -5.31 8.27
C SER A 42 20.26 -5.18 6.76
N LYS A 43 19.55 -5.93 5.90
CA LYS A 43 19.70 -5.82 4.44
C LYS A 43 19.26 -4.45 3.93
N LYS A 44 18.22 -3.87 4.53
CA LYS A 44 17.75 -2.53 4.18
C LYS A 44 18.74 -1.45 4.58
N LEU A 45 19.34 -1.58 5.75
CA LEU A 45 20.41 -0.70 6.23
C LEU A 45 21.65 -0.78 5.34
N ALA A 46 22.09 -1.99 4.97
CA ALA A 46 23.22 -2.20 4.07
C ALA A 46 22.99 -1.53 2.70
N ARG A 47 21.77 -1.64 2.15
CA ARG A 47 21.42 -0.97 0.88
C ARG A 47 21.38 0.55 1.00
N ALA A 48 20.87 1.08 2.11
CA ALA A 48 20.84 2.52 2.34
C ALA A 48 22.27 3.09 2.43
N ALA A 49 23.17 2.40 3.16
CA ALA A 49 24.58 2.72 3.22
C ALA A 49 25.25 2.70 1.84
N GLN A 50 24.96 1.69 1.01
CA GLN A 50 25.47 1.63 -0.38
C GLN A 50 25.01 2.82 -1.23
N LEU A 51 23.80 3.32 -0.99
CA LEU A 51 23.23 4.47 -1.71
C LEU A 51 23.62 5.83 -1.11
N GLY A 52 24.43 5.84 -0.05
CA GLY A 52 24.85 7.08 0.63
C GLY A 52 23.71 7.80 1.35
N MET A 53 22.64 7.09 1.75
CA MET A 53 21.51 7.66 2.46
C MET A 53 21.18 6.89 3.73
N ASP A 54 20.56 7.57 4.69
CA ASP A 54 20.12 6.95 5.94
C ASP A 54 18.79 6.22 5.75
N TYR A 55 18.70 4.97 6.21
CA TYR A 55 17.42 4.27 6.24
C TYR A 55 16.52 4.89 7.32
N PRO A 56 15.23 5.16 7.05
CA PRO A 56 14.35 5.82 8.00
C PRO A 56 14.26 5.08 9.33
N ARG A 57 14.66 5.76 10.42
CA ARG A 57 14.44 5.30 11.80
C ARG A 57 13.05 5.68 12.32
N VAL A 58 12.49 6.76 11.79
CA VAL A 58 11.17 7.28 12.12
C VAL A 58 10.13 6.81 11.12
N ARG A 59 8.88 6.70 11.57
CA ARG A 59 7.73 6.37 10.71
C ARG A 59 7.56 7.45 9.63
N SER A 60 7.22 7.05 8.41
CA SER A 60 7.05 7.95 7.25
C SER A 60 6.13 9.15 7.54
N GLY A 61 5.03 8.94 8.27
CA GLY A 61 4.12 10.03 8.66
C GLY A 61 4.73 11.07 9.59
N GLN A 62 5.70 10.70 10.43
CA GLN A 62 6.44 11.65 11.28
C GLN A 62 7.43 12.47 10.46
N LEU A 63 8.08 11.85 9.48
CA LEU A 63 8.99 12.54 8.55
C LEU A 63 8.24 13.60 7.73
N ALA A 64 7.07 13.24 7.20
CA ALA A 64 6.21 14.15 6.45
C ALA A 64 5.75 15.36 7.29
N ARG A 65 5.42 15.15 8.57
CA ARG A 65 5.08 16.25 9.49
C ARG A 65 6.24 17.20 9.74
N ARG A 66 7.44 16.67 9.99
CA ARG A 66 8.64 17.51 10.20
C ARG A 66 8.98 18.34 8.96
N ALA A 67 8.93 17.74 7.77
CA ALA A 67 9.17 18.47 6.53
C ALA A 67 8.17 19.64 6.32
N MET A 68 6.91 19.46 6.73
CA MET A 68 5.90 20.54 6.70
C MET A 68 6.16 21.62 7.75
N GLU A 69 6.72 21.25 8.91
CA GLU A 69 7.10 22.18 9.99
C GLU A 69 8.35 22.99 9.63
N GLU A 70 9.34 22.39 8.93
CA GLU A 70 10.57 23.05 8.47
C GLU A 70 10.35 24.09 7.36
N TYR A 71 9.27 23.99 6.60
CA TYR A 71 8.96 24.88 5.48
C TYR A 71 8.15 26.12 5.89
N LYS A 72 7.87 26.27 7.19
CA LYS A 72 7.01 27.30 7.76
C LYS A 72 7.83 28.38 8.47
#